data_AF-C0CRP9-F1
#
_entry.id   AF-C0CRP9-F1
#
_cell.length_a   1.000
_cell.length_b   1.000
_cell.length_c   1.000
_cell.angle_alpha   90.00
_cell.angle_beta   90.00
_cell.angle_gamma   90.00
#
_symmetry.space_group_name_H-M   'P 1'
#
loop_
_entity.id
_entity.type
_entity.pdbx_description
1 polymer ?
#
loop_
_entity_poly.entity_id
_entity_poly.type
_entity_poly.pdbx_seq_one_letter_code
_entity_poly.pdbx_strand_id
1 'polypeptide(L)' 'MEDIMEETRTELQMIKMSEIQSQVVTWLWYPFISYGKLTIVQGDPGDGKTTLVLNIAAKLSKGEA' A
#
# COMPACT_ATOMS: atom_id res chain seq x y z
N MET A 1 13.26 2.29 -38.10
CA MET A 1 14.01 1.92 -36.88
C MET A 1 12.94 1.86 -35.81
N GLU A 2 12.25 0.71 -35.75
CA GLU A 2 11.20 0.44 -34.76
C GLU A 2 11.89 -0.15 -33.55
N ASP A 3 11.99 0.63 -32.49
CA ASP A 3 12.51 0.17 -31.21
C ASP A 3 11.52 -0.84 -30.63
N ILE A 4 11.94 -2.11 -30.60
CA ILE A 4 11.22 -3.21 -29.99
C ILE A 4 11.19 -2.94 -28.49
N MET A 5 10.03 -2.51 -27.99
CA MET A 5 9.76 -2.38 -26.57
C MET A 5 9.78 -3.79 -25.96
N GLU A 6 10.87 -4.12 -25.27
CA GLU A 6 11.07 -5.42 -24.63
C GLU A 6 10.02 -5.59 -23.52
N GLU A 7 8.99 -6.37 -23.82
CA GLU A 7 7.87 -6.64 -22.93
C GLU A 7 8.41 -7.39 -21.70
N THR A 8 8.52 -6.69 -20.56
CA THR A 8 9.05 -7.27 -19.33
C THR A 8 8.09 -8.35 -18.83
N ARG A 9 8.35 -9.62 -19.19
CA ARG A 9 7.63 -10.78 -18.66
C ARG A 9 7.88 -10.87 -17.16
N THR A 10 6.87 -10.51 -16.37
CA THR A 10 6.90 -10.74 -14.92
C THR A 10 6.72 -12.24 -14.69
N GLU A 11 7.79 -12.94 -14.31
CA GLU A 11 7.71 -14.35 -13.94
C GLU A 11 6.98 -14.50 -12.59
N LEU A 12 5.98 -15.39 -12.56
CA LEU A 12 5.25 -15.72 -11.34
C LEU A 12 6.17 -16.51 -10.39
N GLN A 13 6.58 -15.88 -9.29
CA GLN A 13 7.28 -16.57 -8.22
C GLN A 13 6.29 -17.37 -7.37
N MET A 14 6.37 -18.70 -7.47
CA MET A 14 5.60 -19.63 -6.65
C MET A 14 6.38 -19.95 -5.36
N ILE A 15 5.78 -19.68 -4.20
CA ILE A 15 6.36 -19.95 -2.88
C ILE A 15 5.38 -20.76 -2.03
N LYS A 16 5.87 -21.70 -1.20
CA LYS A 16 4.96 -22.49 -0.34
C LYS A 16 4.56 -21.68 0.88
N MET A 17 3.30 -21.81 1.29
CA MET A 17 2.82 -21.16 2.51
C MET A 17 3.61 -21.60 3.76
N SER A 18 4.07 -22.86 3.81
CA SER A 18 4.88 -23.39 4.90
C SER A 18 6.27 -22.75 5.03
N GLU A 19 6.74 -22.08 3.98
CA GLU A 19 8.05 -21.40 3.93
C GLU A 19 7.93 -19.91 4.32
N ILE A 20 6.71 -19.37 4.46
CA ILE A 20 6.46 -17.99 4.86
C ILE A 20 6.66 -17.81 6.36
N GLN A 21 7.63 -17.00 6.74
CA GLN A 21 7.82 -16.60 8.14
C GLN A 21 6.88 -15.45 8.50
N SER A 22 6.18 -15.59 9.64
CA SER A 22 5.38 -14.49 10.20
C SER A 22 6.30 -13.34 10.62
N GLN A 23 5.87 -12.12 10.34
CA GLN A 23 6.61 -10.91 10.65
C GLN A 23 5.73 -9.93 11.41
N VAL A 24 6.34 -9.16 12.30
CA VAL A 24 5.65 -8.06 12.98
C VAL A 24 5.31 -6.98 11.95
N VAL A 25 4.03 -6.62 11.89
CA VAL A 25 3.57 -5.52 11.04
C VAL A 25 3.74 -4.21 11.80
N THR A 26 4.41 -3.24 11.18
CA THR A 26 4.46 -1.87 11.67
C THR A 26 3.27 -1.08 11.11
N TRP A 27 2.71 -0.19 11.94
CA TRP A 27 1.44 0.47 11.64
C TRP A 27 1.60 1.97 11.64
N LEU A 28 0.97 2.62 10.66
CA LEU A 28 0.62 4.03 10.74
C LEU A 28 -0.56 4.23 11.68
N TRP A 29 -1.59 3.40 11.52
CA TRP A 29 -2.79 3.43 12.35
C TRP A 29 -3.34 2.01 12.52
N TYR A 30 -3.17 1.44 13.71
CA TYR A 30 -3.69 0.10 14.00
C TYR A 30 -5.22 0.12 14.21
N PRO A 31 -5.99 -0.84 13.66
CA PRO A 31 -5.60 -1.94 12.76
C PRO A 31 -5.89 -1.64 11.26
N PHE A 32 -5.87 -0.37 10.85
CA PHE A 32 -6.39 0.08 9.55
C PHE A 32 -5.33 0.31 8.47
N ILE A 33 -4.19 0.91 8.81
CA ILE A 33 -3.16 1.31 7.85
C ILE A 33 -1.79 0.79 8.30
N SER A 34 -1.28 -0.23 7.61
CA SER A 34 0.06 -0.78 7.80
C SER A 34 1.09 -0.14 6.89
N TYR A 35 2.35 -0.03 7.33
CA TYR A 35 3.43 0.47 6.47
C TYR A 35 3.84 -0.53 5.39
N GLY A 36 4.23 -0.02 4.21
CA GLY A 36 4.77 -0.83 3.11
C GLY A 36 3.76 -1.77 2.44
N LYS A 37 2.46 -1.61 2.71
CA LYS A 37 1.37 -2.40 2.11
C LYS A 37 0.36 -1.48 1.44
N LEU A 38 -0.32 -1.98 0.41
CA LEU A 38 -1.42 -1.28 -0.24
C LEU A 38 -2.66 -1.28 0.67
N THR A 39 -3.22 -0.10 0.94
CA THR A 39 -4.46 0.08 1.72
C THR A 39 -5.51 0.76 0.85
N ILE A 40 -6.74 0.24 0.84
CA ILE A 40 -7.89 0.81 0.12
C ILE A 40 -8.85 1.44 1.13
N VAL A 41 -9.20 2.71 0.94
CA VAL A 41 -10.20 3.43 1.74
C VAL A 41 -11.50 3.51 0.94
N GLN A 42 -12.57 2.90 1.44
CA GLN A 42 -13.87 2.78 0.77
C GLN A 42 -15.02 3.21 1.69
N GLY A 43 -16.11 3.68 1.09
CA GLY A 43 -17.28 4.26 1.77
C GLY A 43 -18.13 5.08 0.79
N ASP A 44 -19.25 5.62 1.24
CA ASP A 44 -20.23 6.33 0.40
C ASP A 44 -19.77 7.75 0.03
N PRO A 45 -20.27 8.32 -1.08
CA PRO A 45 -20.01 9.72 -1.42
C PRO A 45 -20.40 10.64 -0.24
N GLY A 46 -19.45 11.43 0.25
CA GLY A 46 -19.65 12.32 1.40
C GLY A 46 -19.06 11.84 2.73
N ASP A 47 -18.64 10.58 2.86
CA ASP A 47 -18.07 10.01 4.12
C ASP A 47 -16.71 10.58 4.54
N GLY A 48 -16.21 11.62 3.86
CA GLY A 48 -14.95 12.26 4.24
C GLY A 48 -13.69 11.47 3.91
N LYS A 49 -13.75 10.43 3.04
CA LYS A 49 -12.58 9.63 2.62
C LYS A 49 -11.40 10.50 2.15
N THR A 50 -11.66 11.45 1.25
CA THR A 50 -10.64 12.39 0.74
C THR A 50 -10.10 13.27 1.87
N THR A 51 -10.96 13.74 2.77
CA THR A 51 -10.56 14.55 3.93
C THR A 51 -9.64 13.77 4.87
N LEU A 52 -9.98 12.52 5.18
CA LEU A 52 -9.18 11.63 6.01
C LEU A 52 -7.80 11.40 5.38
N VAL A 53 -7.76 11.01 4.10
CA VAL A 53 -6.50 10.73 3.38
C VAL A 53 -5.62 11.97 3.29
N LEU A 54 -6.18 13.14 2.98
CA LEU A 54 -5.42 14.39 2.91
C LEU A 54 -4.90 14.81 4.28
N ASN A 55 -5.66 14.61 5.37
CA ASN A 55 -5.21 14.92 6.72
C ASN A 55 -4.00 14.05 7.09
N ILE A 56 -4.08 12.74 6.84
CA ILE A 56 -2.99 11.80 7.09
C ILE A 56 -1.74 12.21 6.27
N ALA A 57 -1.89 12.50 4.98
CA ALA A 57 -0.78 12.93 4.13
C ALA A 57 -0.13 14.24 4.62
N ALA A 58 -0.94 15.21 5.06
CA ALA A 58 -0.45 16.48 5.60
C ALA A 58 0.32 16.29 6.91
N LYS A 59 -0.13 15.40 7.80
CA LYS A 59 0.57 15.07 9.05
C LYS A 59 1.91 14.39 8.77
N LEU A 60 1.91 13.39 7.90
CA LEU A 60 3.11 12.64 7.54
C LEU A 60 4.17 13.51 6.86
N SER A 61 3.76 14.38 5.92
CA SER A 61 4.69 15.30 5.26
C SER A 61 5.32 16.34 6.18
N LYS A 62 4.73 16.59 7.36
CA LYS A 62 5.27 17.44 8.42
C LYS A 62 6.10 16.70 9.47
N GLY A 63 6.18 15.37 9.38
CA GLY A 63 6.84 14.54 10.40
C GLY A 63 6.01 14.36 11.68
N GLU A 64 4.70 14.57 11.65
CA GLU A 64 3.79 14.40 12.80
C GLU A 64 3.31 12.94 12.98
N ALA A 65 4.21 11.97 12.77
CA ALA A 65 3.92 10.53 12.79
C ALA A 65 4.26 9.88 14.14
#